data_AF-A0A3N2M9I9-F1
#
_entry.id   AF-A0A3N2M9I9-F1
#
_cell.length_a   1.000
_cell.length_b   1.000
_cell.length_c   1.000
_cell.angle_alpha   90.00
_cell.angle_beta   90.00
_cell.angle_gamma   90.00
#
_symmetry.space_group_name_H-M   'P 1'
#
loop_
_entity.id
_entity.type
_entity.pdbx_description
1 polymer ?
#
loop_
_entity_poly.entity_id
_entity_poly.type
_entity_poly.pdbx_seq_one_letter_code
_entity_poly.pdbx_strand_id
1 'polypeptide(L)'
;MTIRAYISDKLKAYGISEAQLIDLSITTGLDLDADVMAIEPSVVGVALTKTLEECILAPRLSNVSESGFSMSWNYESVGKYYLWLCRKWGITPNEDILDLLGISSIIDRTDNW
;
A
#
# COMPACT_ATOMS: atom_id res chain seq x y z
N MET A 1 -14.18 14.22 1.60
CA MET A 1 -13.60 13.38 0.50
C MET A 1 -13.82 11.95 0.91
N THR A 2 -14.23 11.05 0.00
CA THR A 2 -14.48 9.65 0.38
C THR A 2 -13.16 8.90 0.60
N ILE A 3 -13.18 7.86 1.43
CA ILE A 3 -12.03 6.97 1.63
C ILE A 3 -11.58 6.35 0.30
N ARG A 4 -12.54 5.95 -0.54
CA ARG A 4 -12.31 5.47 -1.91
C ARG A 4 -11.43 6.44 -2.70
N ALA A 5 -11.87 7.70 -2.80
CA ALA A 5 -11.15 8.72 -3.54
C ALA A 5 -9.75 8.98 -2.96
N TYR A 6 -9.64 9.01 -1.63
CA TYR A 6 -8.37 9.22 -0.96
C TYR A 6 -7.34 8.13 -1.28
N ILE A 7 -7.72 6.85 -1.16
CA ILE A 7 -6.80 5.72 -1.42
C ILE A 7 -6.44 5.67 -2.90
N SER A 8 -7.41 5.85 -3.80
CA SER A 8 -7.18 5.92 -5.26
C SER A 8 -6.19 7.01 -5.63
N ASP A 9 -6.32 8.21 -5.07
CA ASP A 9 -5.40 9.31 -5.34
C ASP A 9 -4.01 9.07 -4.75
N LYS A 10 -3.94 8.56 -3.51
CA LYS A 10 -2.67 8.24 -2.83
C LYS A 10 -1.88 7.15 -3.54
N LEU A 11 -2.56 6.20 -4.16
CA LEU A 11 -1.94 5.07 -4.86
C LEU A 11 -2.12 5.13 -6.38
N LYS A 12 -2.43 6.30 -6.95
CA LYS A 12 -2.71 6.45 -8.38
C LYS A 12 -1.60 5.95 -9.29
N ALA A 13 -0.34 6.13 -8.89
CA ALA A 13 0.84 5.63 -9.62
C ALA A 13 0.87 4.08 -9.68
N TYR A 14 0.19 3.42 -8.74
CA TYR A 14 0.01 1.98 -8.67
C TYR A 14 -1.22 1.49 -9.43
N GLY A 15 -1.96 2.35 -10.12
CA GLY A 15 -3.06 1.92 -10.99
C GLY A 15 -4.04 0.98 -10.29
N ILE A 16 -4.41 1.30 -9.05
CA ILE A 16 -5.30 0.46 -8.25
C ILE A 16 -6.65 0.35 -8.95
N SER A 17 -7.24 -0.84 -8.95
CA SER A 17 -8.57 -1.05 -9.53
C SER A 17 -9.66 -0.92 -8.47
N GLU A 18 -10.89 -0.63 -8.92
CA GLU A 18 -12.06 -0.61 -8.04
C GLU A 18 -12.30 -1.97 -7.35
N ALA A 19 -11.95 -3.08 -7.99
CA ALA A 19 -12.06 -4.41 -7.39
C ALA A 19 -11.19 -4.54 -6.15
N GLN A 20 -9.95 -4.03 -6.18
CA GLN A 20 -9.04 -4.06 -5.04
C GLN A 20 -9.57 -3.21 -3.87
N LEU A 21 -10.21 -2.08 -4.17
CA LEU A 21 -10.87 -1.27 -3.14
C LEU A 21 -12.07 -2.00 -2.54
N ILE A 22 -12.88 -2.69 -3.36
CA ILE A 22 -13.99 -3.51 -2.87
C ILE A 22 -13.48 -4.65 -2.00
N ASP A 23 -12.41 -5.34 -2.39
CA ASP A 23 -11.80 -6.41 -1.59
C ASP A 23 -11.27 -5.86 -0.26
N LEU A 24 -10.67 -4.67 -0.26
CA LEU A 24 -10.30 -3.96 0.96
C LEU A 24 -11.53 -3.71 1.85
N SER A 25 -12.65 -3.24 1.29
CA SER A 25 -13.89 -3.02 2.05
C SER A 25 -14.45 -4.31 2.63
N ILE A 26 -14.46 -5.40 1.85
CA ILE A 26 -14.91 -6.73 2.30
C ILE A 26 -14.05 -7.25 3.45
N THR A 27 -12.73 -7.10 3.35
CA THR A 27 -11.78 -7.64 4.33
C THR A 27 -11.67 -6.82 5.61
N THR A 28 -11.89 -5.50 5.53
CA THR A 28 -11.74 -4.58 6.67
C THR A 28 -13.07 -4.13 7.27
N GLY A 29 -14.18 -4.29 6.55
CA GLY A 29 -15.48 -3.72 6.90
C GLY A 29 -15.56 -2.20 6.73
N LEU A 30 -14.57 -1.59 6.09
CA LEU A 30 -14.50 -0.14 5.91
C LEU A 30 -15.52 0.32 4.86
N ASP A 31 -16.37 1.27 5.23
CA ASP A 31 -17.25 1.97 4.29
C ASP A 31 -16.40 2.94 3.44
N LEU A 32 -16.16 2.58 2.19
CA LEU A 32 -15.32 3.36 1.28
C LEU A 32 -15.96 4.69 0.89
N ASP A 33 -17.27 4.81 1.01
CA ASP A 33 -18.01 6.01 0.61
C ASP A 33 -18.16 7.00 1.78
N ALA A 34 -17.77 6.60 3.00
CA ALA A 34 -17.66 7.49 4.15
C ALA A 34 -16.61 8.59 3.94
N ASP A 35 -16.80 9.75 4.59
CA ASP A 35 -15.80 10.81 4.57
C ASP A 35 -14.54 10.38 5.33
N VAL A 36 -13.39 10.51 4.69
CA VAL A 36 -12.08 10.15 5.25
C VAL A 36 -11.78 10.87 6.57
N MET A 37 -12.33 12.06 6.78
CA MET A 37 -12.14 12.84 8.00
C MET A 37 -13.09 12.43 9.13
N ALA A 38 -14.10 11.61 8.84
CA ALA A 38 -15.05 11.10 9.83
C ALA A 38 -14.58 9.78 10.47
N ILE A 39 -13.57 9.13 9.90
CA ILE A 39 -12.97 7.90 10.40
C ILE A 39 -11.66 8.20 11.11
N GLU A 40 -11.33 7.40 12.12
CA GLU A 40 -10.06 7.50 12.82
C GLU A 40 -8.88 7.33 11.81
N PRO A 41 -7.91 8.27 11.77
CA PRO A 41 -6.89 8.28 10.73
C PRO A 41 -6.06 7.00 10.63
N SER A 42 -5.82 6.30 11.73
CA SER A 42 -5.05 5.04 11.73
C SER A 42 -5.79 3.93 10.99
N VAL A 43 -7.13 3.85 11.07
CA VAL A 43 -7.93 2.88 10.30
C VAL A 43 -7.72 3.08 8.80
N VAL A 44 -7.83 4.32 8.33
CA VAL A 44 -7.59 4.66 6.91
C VAL A 44 -6.14 4.43 6.52
N GLY A 45 -5.20 4.74 7.43
CA GLY A 45 -3.77 4.54 7.23
C GLY A 45 -3.39 3.06 7.08
N VAL A 46 -3.97 2.19 7.90
CA VAL A 46 -3.82 0.73 7.80
C VAL A 46 -4.41 0.23 6.50
N ALA A 47 -5.61 0.69 6.13
CA ALA A 47 -6.26 0.31 4.88
C ALA A 47 -5.40 0.69 3.66
N LEU A 48 -4.89 1.93 3.61
CA LEU A 48 -3.96 2.41 2.58
C LEU A 48 -2.70 1.54 2.49
N THR A 49 -2.14 1.14 3.64
CA THR A 49 -0.94 0.31 3.70
C THR A 49 -1.21 -1.06 3.10
N LYS A 50 -2.30 -1.73 3.50
CA LYS A 50 -2.72 -3.03 2.95
C LYS A 50 -3.00 -2.99 1.45
N THR A 51 -3.62 -1.92 0.95
CA THR A 51 -3.81 -1.77 -0.50
C THR A 51 -2.48 -1.63 -1.24
N LEU A 52 -1.51 -0.91 -0.66
CA LEU A 52 -0.15 -0.84 -1.22
C LEU A 52 0.53 -2.22 -1.22
N GLU A 53 0.36 -2.99 -0.15
CA GLU A 53 0.89 -4.36 -0.04
C GLU A 53 0.38 -5.24 -1.19
N GLU A 54 -0.93 -5.25 -1.42
CA GLU A 54 -1.55 -5.95 -2.54
C GLU A 54 -1.03 -5.44 -3.89
N CYS A 55 -0.84 -4.12 -4.03
CA CYS A 55 -0.29 -3.52 -5.26
C CYS A 55 1.15 -3.95 -5.58
N ILE A 56 1.94 -4.26 -4.55
CA ILE A 56 3.33 -4.73 -4.66
C ILE A 56 3.36 -6.22 -5.01
N LEU A 57 2.49 -7.02 -4.37
CA LEU A 57 2.41 -8.47 -4.56
C LEU A 57 1.68 -8.87 -5.85
N ALA A 58 0.72 -8.07 -6.31
CA ALA A 58 -0.09 -8.40 -7.48
C ALA A 58 0.78 -8.47 -8.74
N PRO A 59 0.66 -9.56 -9.54
CA PRO A 59 1.36 -9.66 -10.82
C PRO A 59 0.86 -8.57 -11.76
N ARG A 60 1.75 -7.66 -12.17
CA ARG A 60 1.42 -6.62 -13.14
C ARG A 60 1.84 -7.07 -14.53
N LEU A 61 0.92 -6.95 -15.47
CA LEU A 61 1.28 -6.86 -16.88
C LEU A 61 2.32 -5.74 -17.01
N SER A 62 3.53 -6.08 -17.43
CA SER A 62 4.49 -5.11 -17.92
C SER A 62 3.89 -4.49 -19.17
N ASN A 63 3.06 -3.45 -19.01
CA ASN A 63 2.52 -2.68 -20.11
C ASN A 63 3.69 -2.00 -20.80
N VAL A 64 4.22 -2.66 -21.83
CA VAL A 64 4.87 -1.95 -22.94
C VAL A 64 3.73 -1.21 -23.62
N SER A 65 3.46 0.02 -23.20
CA SER A 65 2.58 0.89 -23.98
C SER A 65 3.19 1.03 -25.39
N GLU A 66 2.38 0.99 -26.44
CA GLU A 66 2.80 1.34 -27.82
C GLU A 66 3.39 2.76 -27.92
N SER A 67 3.26 3.57 -26.85
CA SER A 67 3.85 4.89 -26.67
C SER A 67 5.28 4.89 -26.10
N GLY A 68 5.86 3.74 -25.74
CA GLY A 68 7.26 3.66 -25.28
C GLY A 68 7.52 4.14 -23.84
N PHE A 69 6.48 4.40 -23.03
CA PHE A 69 6.68 4.66 -21.60
C PHE A 69 6.85 3.33 -20.87
N SER A 70 8.10 2.97 -20.55
CA SER A 70 8.39 1.93 -19.57
C SER A 70 8.19 2.53 -18.17
N MET A 71 7.18 2.08 -17.45
CA MET A 71 7.07 2.37 -16.02
C MET A 71 8.10 1.49 -15.30
N SER A 72 9.36 1.95 -15.25
CA SER A 72 10.38 1.27 -14.44
C SER A 72 10.09 1.57 -12.97
N TRP A 73 9.61 0.55 -12.25
CA TRP A 73 9.40 0.66 -10.81
C TRP A 73 10.75 0.90 -10.13
N ASN A 74 10.90 2.03 -9.46
CA ASN A 74 11.99 2.23 -8.51
C ASN A 74 11.62 1.49 -7.22
N TYR A 75 11.96 0.21 -7.14
CA TYR A 75 11.68 -0.66 -5.99
C TYR A 75 12.24 -0.11 -4.68
N GLU A 76 13.34 0.62 -4.72
CA GLU A 76 13.92 1.28 -3.53
C GLU A 76 12.96 2.35 -2.97
N SER A 77 12.37 3.18 -3.84
CA SER A 77 11.40 4.21 -3.44
C SER A 77 10.10 3.60 -2.91
N VAL A 78 9.63 2.51 -3.53
CA VAL A 78 8.43 1.78 -3.09
C VAL A 78 8.65 1.18 -1.70
N GLY A 79 9.77 0.50 -1.50
CA GLY A 79 10.08 -0.12 -0.21
C GLY A 79 10.27 0.88 0.92
N LYS A 80 10.93 2.01 0.67
CA LYS A 80 11.04 3.10 1.66
C LYS A 80 9.66 3.67 2.02
N TYR A 81 8.78 3.84 1.04
CA TYR A 81 7.43 4.34 1.28
C TYR A 81 6.58 3.34 2.09
N TYR A 82 6.65 2.06 1.74
CA TYR A 82 5.98 0.99 2.47
C TYR A 82 6.42 0.91 3.94
N LEU A 83 7.74 0.88 4.20
CA LEU A 83 8.27 0.85 5.56
C LEU A 83 7.90 2.11 6.36
N TRP A 84 7.88 3.28 5.72
CA TRP A 84 7.45 4.51 6.35
C TRP A 84 5.97 4.47 6.76
N LEU A 85 5.09 3.93 5.90
CA LEU A 85 3.68 3.73 6.23
C LEU A 85 3.52 2.76 7.41
N CYS A 86 4.24 1.64 7.39
CA CYS A 86 4.23 0.66 8.47
C CYS A 86 4.59 1.31 9.83
N ARG A 87 5.69 2.07 9.88
CA ARG A 87 6.11 2.81 11.09
C ARG A 87 5.09 3.84 11.53
N LYS A 88 4.55 4.62 10.57
CA LYS A 88 3.59 5.69 10.86
C LYS A 88 2.30 5.17 11.51
N TRP A 89 1.87 3.98 11.11
CA TRP A 89 0.60 3.40 11.55
C TRP A 89 0.76 2.21 12.51
N GLY A 90 1.98 1.92 12.97
CA GLY A 90 2.25 0.84 13.93
C GLY A 90 2.01 -0.57 13.37
N ILE A 91 2.21 -0.77 12.06
CA ILE A 91 2.02 -2.05 11.37
C ILE A 91 3.35 -2.78 11.30
N THR A 92 3.37 -4.06 11.65
CA THR A 92 4.53 -4.93 11.39
C THR A 92 4.62 -5.22 9.89
N PRO A 93 5.76 -4.92 9.23
CA PRO A 93 5.91 -5.19 7.80
C PRO A 93 5.73 -6.68 7.46
N ASN A 94 5.08 -6.95 6.34
CA ASN A 94 4.86 -8.29 5.80
C ASN A 94 6.17 -8.85 5.22
N GLU A 95 6.54 -10.06 5.65
CA GLU A 95 7.80 -10.73 5.25
C GLU A 95 7.89 -10.97 3.74
N ASP A 96 6.80 -11.40 3.09
CA ASP A 96 6.76 -11.66 1.64
C ASP A 96 7.09 -10.39 0.84
N ILE A 97 6.67 -9.22 1.35
CA ILE A 97 6.95 -7.93 0.73
C ILE A 97 8.38 -7.50 0.95
N LEU A 98 8.93 -7.71 2.14
CA LEU A 98 10.34 -7.42 2.40
C LEU A 98 11.24 -8.26 1.50
N ASP A 99 10.94 -9.55 1.37
CA ASP A 99 11.66 -10.48 0.50
C ASP A 99 11.57 -10.06 -0.97
N LEU A 100 10.37 -9.72 -1.46
CA LEU A 100 10.16 -9.25 -2.83
C LEU A 100 10.93 -7.96 -3.12
N LEU A 101 11.01 -7.06 -2.15
CA LEU A 101 11.73 -5.80 -2.27
C LEU A 101 13.24 -5.94 -2.03
N GLY A 102 13.74 -7.15 -1.70
CA GLY A 102 15.13 -7.40 -1.37
C GLY A 102 15.61 -6.65 -0.11
N ILE A 103 14.67 -6.30 0.77
CA ILE A 103 14.96 -5.61 2.03
C ILE A 103 15.25 -6.68 3.08
N SER A 104 16.52 -6.86 3.43
CA SER A 104 16.86 -7.73 4.56
C SER A 104 16.26 -7.14 5.84
N SER A 105 15.41 -7.91 6.50
CA SER A 105 14.91 -7.58 7.82
C SER A 105 16.07 -7.69 8.82
N ILE A 106 16.87 -6.65 8.98
CA ILE A 106 17.59 -6.48 10.25
C ILE A 106 16.52 -6.04 11.23
N ILE A 107 15.84 -7.03 11.81
CA ILE A 107 15.04 -6.83 13.02
C ILE A 107 16.06 -6.51 14.10
N ASP A 108 16.29 -5.21 14.31
CA ASP A 108 17.07 -4.74 15.45
C ASP A 108 16.29 -5.14 16.71
N ARG A 109 16.70 -6.26 17.34
CA ARG A 109 16.11 -6.76 18.59
C ARG A 109 16.56 -5.94 19.82
N THR A 110 17.05 -4.72 19.64
CA THR A 110 17.71 -3.98 20.73
C THR A 110 16.81 -2.99 21.48
N ASP A 111 15.53 -2.83 21.13
CA ASP A 111 14.56 -2.17 22.04
C ASP A 111 14.06 -3.16 23.11
N ASN A 112 14.96 -3.51 24.04
CA ASN A 112 14.57 -3.91 25.38
C ASN A 112 14.00 -2.66 26.08
N TRP A 113 12.70 -2.68 26.36
CA TRP A 113 12.01 -1.74 27.25
C TRP A 113 12.36 -2.00 28.72
#